data_AF-A0A3N5RS04-F1
#
_entry.id   AF-A0A3N5RS04-F1
#
_cell.length_a   1.000
_cell.length_b   1.000
_cell.length_c   1.000
_cell.angle_alpha   90.00
_cell.angle_beta   90.00
_cell.angle_gamma   90.00
#
_symmetry.space_group_name_H-M   'P 1'
#
loop_
_entity.id
_entity.type
_entity.pdbx_description
1 polymer ?
#
loop_
_entity_poly.entity_id
_entity_poly.type
_entity_poly.pdbx_seq_one_letter_code
_entity_poly.pdbx_strand_id
1 'polypeptide(L)'
;MSLNRSLWRIAPLFLVGVASMWLFAEEKPTPELRQKAQQALQSGNFRDAWQQFRALALHPEADRLLVGADVAAAVQAAQQVGEVEKVDEFLEAVAGVHAANWRLLQVVAETYMNLEHNGFQIAGEFQRGGHRGGGKWMNSLQRDRVRALQLMQQGLPLAIQDEDRPAVAQFHLAFARFLAYGQGAAEAWRLQTKTDLAVLPDYDEGYFYYGGQTRGAPVDAEGNPVYHKIPESWETAATDGERWRFMLTRVPAIDP
;
A
#
# COMPACT_ATOMS: atom_id res chain seq x y z
N MET A 1 -7.95 -52.64 -42.58
CA MET A 1 -7.01 -52.26 -41.50
C MET A 1 -6.35 -50.96 -41.94
N SER A 2 -7.00 -49.83 -41.67
CA SER A 2 -6.79 -48.91 -40.53
C SER A 2 -5.72 -47.86 -40.87
N LEU A 3 -6.14 -46.69 -41.37
CA LEU A 3 -6.50 -45.49 -40.58
C LEU A 3 -5.27 -44.64 -40.28
N ASN A 4 -5.13 -43.49 -40.95
CA ASN A 4 -5.15 -42.25 -40.18
C ASN A 4 -5.68 -41.07 -41.01
N ARG A 5 -6.76 -40.47 -40.50
CA ARG A 5 -7.47 -39.31 -41.04
C ARG A 5 -6.80 -38.06 -40.50
N SER A 6 -6.17 -37.25 -41.35
CA SER A 6 -5.81 -35.87 -40.96
C SER A 6 -7.03 -35.00 -41.14
N LEU A 7 -7.72 -34.75 -40.02
CA LEU A 7 -8.90 -33.90 -39.92
C LEU A 7 -8.52 -32.43 -40.08
N TRP A 8 -9.18 -31.75 -41.01
CA TRP A 8 -9.41 -30.32 -40.96
C TRP A 8 -9.93 -29.89 -39.58
N ARG A 9 -9.28 -28.88 -38.99
CA ARG A 9 -9.90 -27.99 -38.01
C ARG A 9 -9.49 -26.55 -38.31
N ILE A 10 -10.35 -25.86 -39.05
CA ILE A 10 -10.51 -24.42 -38.97
C ILE A 10 -11.03 -24.13 -37.57
N ALA A 11 -10.34 -23.30 -36.80
CA ALA A 11 -10.83 -22.74 -35.56
C ALA A 11 -10.71 -21.21 -35.66
N PRO A 12 -11.83 -20.46 -35.72
CA PRO A 12 -11.80 -19.03 -35.46
C PRO A 12 -11.88 -18.85 -33.94
N LEU A 13 -10.87 -18.25 -33.32
CA LEU A 13 -10.99 -17.80 -31.94
C LEU A 13 -10.90 -16.27 -31.92
N PHE A 14 -12.08 -15.67 -31.82
CA PHE A 14 -12.29 -14.31 -31.35
C PHE A 14 -11.57 -14.13 -30.01
N LEU A 15 -10.63 -13.19 -29.96
CA LEU A 15 -10.32 -12.45 -28.74
C LEU A 15 -10.45 -10.96 -29.07
N VAL A 16 -11.71 -10.54 -29.14
CA VAL A 16 -12.10 -9.15 -28.88
C VAL A 16 -11.87 -8.94 -27.38
N GLY A 17 -10.63 -8.57 -27.03
CA GLY A 17 -10.34 -7.97 -25.73
C GLY A 17 -10.80 -6.52 -25.80
N VAL A 18 -12.03 -6.27 -25.33
CA VAL A 18 -12.57 -4.93 -25.15
C VAL A 18 -11.71 -4.22 -24.10
N ALA A 19 -10.67 -3.52 -24.57
CA ALA A 19 -10.16 -2.37 -23.84
C ALA A 19 -11.23 -1.29 -24.01
N SER A 20 -12.28 -1.34 -23.17
CA SER A 20 -13.21 -0.23 -23.06
C SER A 20 -12.42 0.95 -22.51
N MET A 21 -11.94 1.77 -23.44
CA MET A 21 -11.53 3.14 -23.20
C MET A 21 -12.66 3.83 -22.46
N TRP A 22 -12.47 4.05 -21.16
CA TRP A 22 -13.17 5.08 -20.44
C TRP A 22 -12.62 6.42 -20.95
N LEU A 23 -13.15 6.90 -22.07
CA LEU A 23 -12.95 8.27 -22.56
C LEU A 23 -14.22 9.08 -22.26
N PHE A 24 -14.57 9.19 -20.99
CA PHE A 24 -15.09 10.45 -20.50
C PHE A 24 -13.85 11.20 -20.03
N ALA A 25 -13.36 12.13 -20.84
CA ALA A 25 -12.37 13.09 -20.38
C ALA A 25 -13.06 13.95 -19.33
N GLU A 26 -13.00 13.49 -18.08
CA GLU A 26 -13.28 14.34 -16.92
C GLU A 26 -12.34 15.54 -17.02
N GLU A 27 -12.85 16.73 -16.72
CA GLU A 27 -12.07 17.96 -16.89
C GLU A 27 -10.82 17.88 -16.00
N LYS A 28 -9.65 18.25 -16.56
CA LYS A 28 -8.39 18.17 -15.84
C LYS A 28 -8.53 18.81 -14.46
N PRO A 29 -8.00 18.18 -13.38
CA PRO A 29 -8.01 18.75 -12.05
C PRO A 29 -7.51 20.20 -12.03
N THR A 30 -8.42 21.14 -11.74
CA THR A 30 -8.08 22.57 -11.62
C THR A 30 -7.98 22.99 -10.15
N PRO A 31 -7.32 24.12 -9.86
CA PRO A 31 -7.33 24.73 -8.53
C PRO A 31 -8.75 25.00 -8.01
N GLU A 32 -9.68 25.40 -8.88
CA GLU A 32 -11.08 25.68 -8.51
C GLU A 32 -11.82 24.42 -8.06
N LEU A 33 -11.62 23.30 -8.76
CA LEU A 33 -12.21 22.02 -8.36
C LEU A 33 -11.68 21.55 -6.99
N ARG A 34 -10.38 21.72 -6.76
CA ARG A 34 -9.77 21.41 -5.45
C ARG A 34 -10.27 22.34 -4.35
N GLN A 35 -10.38 23.63 -4.63
CA GLN A 35 -10.92 24.59 -3.68
C GLN A 35 -12.37 24.25 -3.31
N LYS A 36 -13.19 23.85 -4.28
CA LYS A 36 -14.55 23.37 -4.05
C LYS A 36 -14.57 22.13 -3.15
N ALA A 37 -13.69 21.16 -3.39
CA ALA A 37 -13.55 19.96 -2.56
C ALA A 37 -13.15 20.30 -1.12
N GLN A 38 -12.20 21.22 -0.96
CA GLN A 38 -11.77 21.73 0.35
C GLN A 38 -12.90 22.45 1.09
N GLN A 39 -13.69 23.28 0.40
CA GLN A 39 -14.86 23.94 0.99
C GLN A 39 -15.92 22.94 1.43
N ALA A 40 -16.18 21.91 0.63
CA ALA A 40 -17.10 20.83 1.01
C ALA A 40 -16.63 20.13 2.29
N LEU A 41 -15.33 19.81 2.38
CA LEU A 41 -14.73 19.19 3.57
C LEU A 41 -14.85 20.08 4.81
N GLN A 42 -14.49 21.36 4.69
CA GLN A 42 -14.53 22.34 5.79
C GLN A 42 -15.96 22.64 6.26
N SER A 43 -16.94 22.56 5.35
CA SER A 43 -18.35 22.81 5.66
C SER A 43 -19.06 21.58 6.23
N GLY A 44 -18.37 20.45 6.41
CA GLY A 44 -18.95 19.19 6.88
C GLY A 44 -19.76 18.45 5.80
N ASN A 45 -19.70 18.88 4.54
CA ASN A 45 -20.32 18.20 3.40
C ASN A 45 -19.45 17.02 2.94
N PHE A 46 -19.24 16.06 3.85
CA PHE A 46 -18.26 14.98 3.69
C PHE A 46 -18.56 14.05 2.51
N ARG A 47 -19.84 13.85 2.14
CA ARG A 47 -20.19 13.05 0.97
C ARG A 47 -19.72 13.71 -0.33
N ASP A 48 -19.92 15.01 -0.45
CA ASP A 48 -19.47 15.79 -1.61
C ASP A 48 -17.94 15.86 -1.64
N ALA A 49 -17.32 16.10 -0.48
CA ALA A 49 -15.86 16.12 -0.35
C ALA A 49 -15.24 14.78 -0.77
N TRP A 50 -15.82 13.64 -0.32
CA TRP A 50 -15.38 12.31 -0.71
C TRP A 50 -15.42 12.13 -2.23
N GLN A 51 -16.55 12.44 -2.86
CA GLN A 51 -16.70 12.29 -4.31
C GLN A 51 -15.74 13.19 -5.09
N GLN A 52 -15.59 14.45 -4.66
CA GLN A 52 -14.76 15.43 -5.36
C GLN A 52 -13.26 15.10 -5.21
N PHE A 53 -12.77 14.81 -4.01
CA PHE A 53 -11.37 14.41 -3.83
C PHE A 53 -11.05 13.06 -4.47
N ARG A 54 -11.99 12.11 -4.44
CA ARG A 54 -11.84 10.83 -5.16
C ARG A 54 -11.68 11.05 -6.67
N ALA A 55 -12.51 11.91 -7.27
CA ALA A 55 -12.39 12.25 -8.69
C ALA A 55 -11.05 12.92 -9.01
N LEU A 56 -10.64 13.90 -8.20
CA LEU A 56 -9.33 14.56 -8.34
C LEU A 56 -8.17 13.56 -8.29
N ALA A 57 -8.20 12.63 -7.33
CA ALA A 57 -7.12 11.66 -7.13
C ALA A 57 -7.07 10.56 -8.20
N LEU A 58 -8.22 10.16 -8.75
CA LEU A 58 -8.30 9.15 -9.81
C LEU A 58 -8.00 9.69 -11.21
N HIS A 59 -7.89 11.02 -11.37
CA HIS A 59 -7.60 11.60 -12.67
C HIS A 59 -6.12 11.39 -13.06
N PRO A 60 -5.82 10.85 -14.26
CA PRO A 60 -4.43 10.56 -14.68
C PRO A 60 -3.52 11.79 -14.76
N GLU A 61 -4.09 12.96 -15.04
CA GLU A 61 -3.38 14.25 -15.08
C GLU A 61 -3.42 15.04 -13.76
N ALA A 62 -3.77 14.39 -12.64
CA ALA A 62 -3.67 15.03 -11.33
C ALA A 62 -2.24 15.52 -11.07
N ASP A 63 -2.12 16.69 -10.45
CA ASP A 63 -0.81 17.24 -10.11
C ASP A 63 -0.08 16.27 -9.18
N ARG A 64 1.12 15.87 -9.60
CA ARG A 64 1.93 14.82 -8.95
C ARG A 64 2.31 15.17 -7.52
N LEU A 65 2.37 16.45 -7.16
CA LEU A 65 2.69 16.91 -5.81
C LEU A 65 1.44 17.13 -4.95
N LEU A 66 0.28 17.38 -5.56
CA LEU A 66 -0.96 17.65 -4.82
C LEU A 66 -1.83 16.41 -4.62
N VAL A 67 -1.73 15.42 -5.51
CA VAL A 67 -2.59 14.23 -5.49
C VAL A 67 -2.52 13.44 -4.17
N GLY A 68 -1.37 13.46 -3.48
CA GLY A 68 -1.25 12.86 -2.15
C GLY A 68 -2.14 13.53 -1.09
N ALA A 69 -2.23 14.85 -1.12
CA ALA A 69 -3.13 15.60 -0.23
C ALA A 69 -4.60 15.35 -0.58
N ASP A 70 -4.91 15.22 -1.88
CA ASP A 70 -6.26 14.88 -2.34
C ASP A 70 -6.67 13.48 -1.83
N VAL A 71 -5.77 12.48 -1.85
CA VAL A 71 -6.01 11.15 -1.25
C VAL A 71 -6.28 11.24 0.25
N ALA A 72 -5.43 11.94 1.01
CA ALA A 72 -5.60 12.06 2.45
C ALA A 72 -6.95 12.71 2.81
N ALA A 73 -7.35 13.75 2.08
CA ALA A 73 -8.63 14.41 2.26
C ALA A 73 -9.82 13.53 1.87
N ALA A 74 -9.69 12.74 0.80
CA ALA A 74 -10.71 11.77 0.39
C ALA A 74 -10.93 10.71 1.48
N VAL A 75 -9.86 10.12 2.01
CA VAL A 75 -9.92 9.11 3.08
C VAL A 75 -10.55 9.67 4.35
N GLN A 76 -10.17 10.89 4.74
CA GLN A 76 -10.78 11.58 5.88
C GLN A 76 -12.29 11.74 5.66
N ALA A 77 -12.72 12.20 4.48
CA ALA A 77 -14.13 12.39 4.17
C ALA A 77 -14.89 11.05 4.18
N ALA A 78 -14.33 9.99 3.60
CA ALA A 78 -14.91 8.65 3.58
C ALA A 78 -15.15 8.10 4.99
N GLN A 79 -14.20 8.30 5.92
CA GLN A 79 -14.36 7.92 7.31
C GLN A 79 -15.53 8.64 7.99
N GLN A 80 -15.75 9.92 7.67
CA GLN A 80 -16.85 10.71 8.27
C GLN A 80 -18.24 10.27 7.78
N VAL A 81 -18.35 9.77 6.55
CA VAL A 81 -19.63 9.28 6.01
C VAL A 81 -19.86 7.79 6.17
N GLY A 82 -18.92 7.07 6.79
CA GLY A 82 -19.00 5.63 7.00
C GLY A 82 -18.84 4.82 5.72
N GLU A 83 -17.98 5.27 4.82
CA GLU A 83 -17.64 4.64 3.52
C GLU A 83 -16.23 4.03 3.55
N VAL A 84 -15.79 3.60 4.73
CA VAL A 84 -14.43 3.07 4.98
C VAL A 84 -14.16 1.80 4.17
N GLU A 85 -15.20 1.02 3.91
CA GLU A 85 -15.14 -0.20 3.11
C GLU A 85 -14.73 0.06 1.66
N LYS A 86 -14.90 1.29 1.15
CA LYS A 86 -14.51 1.68 -0.22
C LYS A 86 -13.10 2.25 -0.31
N VAL A 87 -12.45 2.49 0.82
CA VAL A 87 -11.12 3.13 0.85
C VAL A 87 -10.06 2.23 0.22
N ASP A 88 -10.09 0.92 0.48
CA ASP A 88 -9.09 0.00 -0.06
C ASP A 88 -9.11 -0.03 -1.60
N GLU A 89 -10.30 -0.14 -2.20
CA GLU A 89 -10.47 -0.09 -3.66
C GLU A 89 -9.99 1.25 -4.23
N PHE A 90 -10.32 2.36 -3.55
CA PHE A 90 -9.89 3.69 -3.94
C PHE A 90 -8.36 3.83 -3.93
N LEU A 91 -7.69 3.37 -2.87
CA LEU A 91 -6.24 3.45 -2.73
C LEU A 91 -5.53 2.63 -3.81
N GLU A 92 -6.00 1.41 -4.10
CA GLU A 92 -5.44 0.58 -5.17
C GLU A 92 -5.65 1.21 -6.56
N ALA A 93 -6.82 1.79 -6.80
CA ALA A 93 -7.11 2.47 -8.07
C ALA A 93 -6.20 3.69 -8.27
N VAL A 94 -6.01 4.53 -7.23
CA VAL A 94 -5.11 5.68 -7.28
C VAL A 94 -3.66 5.26 -7.47
N ALA A 95 -3.19 4.24 -6.74
CA ALA A 95 -1.84 3.70 -6.90
C ALA A 95 -1.61 3.14 -8.31
N GLY A 96 -2.63 2.53 -8.91
CA GLY A 96 -2.61 2.05 -10.29
C GLY A 96 -2.50 3.18 -11.32
N VAL A 97 -3.35 4.21 -11.19
CA VAL A 97 -3.33 5.39 -12.10
C VAL A 97 -1.99 6.12 -12.04
N HIS A 98 -1.40 6.23 -10.84
CA HIS A 98 -0.19 7.01 -10.60
C HIS A 98 1.01 6.15 -10.22
N ALA A 99 1.13 4.97 -10.83
CA ALA A 99 2.15 3.96 -10.52
C ALA A 99 3.60 4.45 -10.63
N ALA A 100 3.85 5.57 -11.32
CA ALA A 100 5.16 6.20 -11.49
C ALA A 100 5.40 7.43 -10.57
N ASN A 101 4.50 7.70 -9.62
CA ASN A 101 4.62 8.79 -8.66
C ASN A 101 5.01 8.24 -7.28
N TRP A 102 6.31 8.14 -7.01
CA TRP A 102 6.82 7.57 -5.76
C TRP A 102 6.32 8.30 -4.51
N ARG A 103 6.11 9.63 -4.58
CA ARG A 103 5.55 10.42 -3.47
C ARG A 103 4.12 9.97 -3.16
N LEU A 104 3.30 9.75 -4.19
CA LEU A 104 1.95 9.23 -4.01
C LEU A 104 1.96 7.77 -3.54
N LEU A 105 2.84 6.92 -4.06
CA LEU A 105 2.97 5.54 -3.56
C LEU A 105 3.31 5.52 -2.06
N GLN A 106 4.19 6.43 -1.60
CA GLN A 106 4.47 6.60 -0.18
C GLN A 106 3.21 7.04 0.59
N VAL A 107 2.45 8.02 0.09
CA VAL A 107 1.20 8.47 0.74
C VAL A 107 0.18 7.34 0.86
N VAL A 108 0.01 6.53 -0.20
CA VAL A 108 -0.90 5.37 -0.17
C VAL A 108 -0.40 4.32 0.83
N ALA A 109 0.90 4.04 0.86
CA ALA A 109 1.50 3.14 1.83
C ALA A 109 1.30 3.63 3.29
N GLU A 110 1.53 4.92 3.54
CA GLU A 110 1.27 5.55 4.84
C GLU A 110 -0.20 5.49 5.22
N THR A 111 -1.10 5.65 4.25
CA THR A 111 -2.54 5.55 4.47
C THR A 111 -2.91 4.16 4.93
N TYR A 112 -2.46 3.10 4.25
CA TYR A 112 -2.70 1.71 4.69
C TYR A 112 -2.26 1.47 6.13
N MET A 113 -1.11 2.00 6.54
CA MET A 113 -0.58 1.84 7.89
C MET A 113 -1.35 2.59 8.98
N ASN A 114 -2.17 3.57 8.60
CA ASN A 114 -2.94 4.40 9.51
C ASN A 114 -4.45 4.09 9.50
N LEU A 115 -4.91 3.28 8.54
CA LEU A 115 -6.30 2.85 8.49
C LEU A 115 -6.64 1.90 9.63
N GLU A 116 -7.93 1.80 9.93
CA GLU A 116 -8.43 0.76 10.83
C GLU A 116 -8.13 -0.61 10.24
N HIS A 117 -7.33 -1.43 10.91
CA HIS A 117 -6.98 -2.78 10.42
C HIS A 117 -8.01 -3.84 10.74
N ASN A 118 -9.13 -3.48 11.38
CA ASN A 118 -10.17 -4.43 11.75
C ASN A 118 -11.32 -4.36 10.75
N GLY A 119 -12.03 -5.47 10.59
CA GLY A 119 -13.18 -5.54 9.71
C GLY A 119 -13.91 -6.87 9.84
N PHE A 120 -14.77 -7.13 8.86
CA PHE A 120 -15.57 -8.35 8.80
C PHE A 120 -15.46 -9.01 7.45
N GLN A 121 -15.52 -10.34 7.42
CA GLN A 121 -15.76 -11.08 6.19
C GLN A 121 -17.27 -11.12 5.92
N ILE A 122 -17.72 -10.46 4.85
CA ILE A 122 -19.11 -10.34 4.42
C ILE A 122 -19.23 -10.90 3.00
N ALA A 123 -20.08 -11.91 2.81
CA ALA A 123 -20.27 -12.57 1.51
C ALA A 123 -18.96 -13.06 0.84
N GLY A 124 -17.93 -13.38 1.63
CA GLY A 124 -16.62 -13.81 1.14
C GLY A 124 -15.59 -12.70 0.97
N GLU A 125 -15.99 -11.43 1.10
CA GLU A 125 -15.12 -10.26 0.93
C GLU A 125 -14.82 -9.60 2.28
N PHE A 126 -13.62 -9.06 2.42
CA PHE A 126 -13.26 -8.25 3.59
C PHE A 126 -13.85 -6.85 3.45
N GLN A 127 -14.55 -6.40 4.49
CA GLN A 127 -15.00 -5.02 4.63
C GLN A 127 -14.35 -4.41 5.86
N ARG A 128 -13.57 -3.35 5.63
CA ARG A 128 -12.88 -2.60 6.69
C ARG A 128 -13.88 -1.84 7.56
N GLY A 129 -13.64 -1.84 8.87
CA GLY A 129 -14.43 -1.14 9.86
C GLY A 129 -15.67 -1.92 10.34
N GLY A 130 -16.59 -1.19 10.97
CA GLY A 130 -17.78 -1.78 11.59
C GLY A 130 -18.83 -2.24 10.57
N HIS A 131 -19.42 -3.42 10.78
CA HIS A 131 -20.56 -3.91 10.00
C HIS A 131 -21.81 -4.13 10.87
N ARG A 132 -22.97 -3.63 10.42
CA ARG A 132 -24.25 -3.86 11.11
C ARG A 132 -24.74 -5.28 10.84
N GLY A 133 -24.94 -6.06 11.90
CA GLY A 133 -25.35 -7.47 11.79
C GLY A 133 -24.24 -8.47 12.13
N GLY A 134 -23.04 -7.97 12.48
CA GLY A 134 -21.89 -8.80 12.83
C GLY A 134 -21.30 -9.49 11.59
N GLY A 135 -20.58 -10.57 11.83
CA GLY A 135 -19.87 -11.31 10.81
C GLY A 135 -18.64 -11.97 11.40
N LYS A 136 -17.90 -12.71 10.57
CA LYS A 136 -16.61 -13.23 10.98
C LYS A 136 -15.62 -12.07 11.08
N TRP A 137 -15.13 -11.82 12.28
CA TRP A 137 -14.17 -10.75 12.53
C TRP A 137 -12.83 -11.09 11.86
N MET A 138 -12.28 -10.10 11.17
CA MET A 138 -11.02 -10.22 10.43
C MET A 138 -10.09 -9.05 10.76
N ASN A 139 -8.80 -9.28 10.56
CA ASN A 139 -7.75 -8.28 10.71
C ASN A 139 -6.88 -8.22 9.45
N SER A 140 -6.56 -7.01 9.00
CA SER A 140 -5.77 -6.74 7.80
C SER A 140 -4.36 -6.26 8.11
N LEU A 141 -3.90 -6.23 9.36
CA LEU A 141 -2.68 -5.51 9.73
C LEU A 141 -1.44 -6.02 8.98
N GLN A 142 -1.26 -7.35 8.94
CA GLN A 142 -0.11 -7.92 8.23
C GLN A 142 -0.24 -7.71 6.72
N ARG A 143 -1.45 -7.80 6.16
CA ARG A 143 -1.74 -7.52 4.75
C ARG A 143 -1.44 -6.06 4.39
N ASP A 144 -1.93 -5.11 5.16
CA ASP A 144 -1.72 -3.68 4.98
C ASP A 144 -0.23 -3.34 5.08
N ARG A 145 0.50 -3.92 6.04
CA ARG A 145 1.97 -3.79 6.13
C ARG A 145 2.66 -4.30 4.88
N VAL A 146 2.33 -5.51 4.40
CA VAL A 146 2.95 -6.06 3.19
C VAL A 146 2.61 -5.19 1.98
N ARG A 147 1.37 -4.72 1.85
CA ARG A 147 0.98 -3.84 0.75
C ARG A 147 1.74 -2.52 0.77
N ALA A 148 1.87 -1.89 1.94
CA ALA A 148 2.70 -0.70 2.12
C ALA A 148 4.15 -0.95 1.69
N LEU A 149 4.76 -2.07 2.08
CA LEU A 149 6.12 -2.44 1.66
C LEU A 149 6.23 -2.66 0.15
N GLN A 150 5.22 -3.25 -0.51
CA GLN A 150 5.18 -3.39 -1.96
C GLN A 150 5.16 -2.04 -2.68
N LEU A 151 4.32 -1.10 -2.21
CA LEU A 151 4.23 0.25 -2.76
C LEU A 151 5.55 1.01 -2.60
N MET A 152 6.20 0.89 -1.44
CA MET A 152 7.53 1.47 -1.21
C MET A 152 8.60 0.80 -2.09
N GLN A 153 8.56 -0.52 -2.29
CA GLN A 153 9.47 -1.21 -3.20
C GLN A 153 9.29 -0.73 -4.65
N GLN A 154 8.05 -0.53 -5.09
CA GLN A 154 7.73 0.02 -6.41
C GLN A 154 8.24 1.46 -6.56
N GLY A 155 8.12 2.28 -5.52
CA GLY A 155 8.57 3.68 -5.51
C GLY A 155 10.08 3.85 -5.42
N LEU A 156 10.81 2.89 -4.82
CA LEU A 156 12.25 3.00 -4.56
C LEU A 156 13.10 3.37 -5.79
N PRO A 157 13.02 2.66 -6.94
CA PRO A 157 13.85 3.01 -8.11
C PRO A 157 13.55 4.40 -8.68
N LEU A 158 12.37 4.96 -8.42
CA LEU A 158 11.97 6.30 -8.84
C LEU A 158 12.44 7.36 -7.85
N ALA A 159 12.30 7.08 -6.54
CA ALA A 159 12.71 7.99 -5.49
C ALA A 159 14.23 8.26 -5.51
N ILE A 160 15.06 7.22 -5.73
CA ILE A 160 16.52 7.39 -5.77
C ILE A 160 17.04 8.24 -6.94
N GLN A 161 16.19 8.53 -7.93
CA GLN A 161 16.52 9.38 -9.09
C GLN A 161 16.06 10.84 -8.88
N ASP A 162 15.32 11.12 -7.80
CA ASP A 162 14.77 12.44 -7.52
C ASP A 162 15.83 13.35 -6.91
N GLU A 163 15.88 14.60 -7.34
CA GLU A 163 16.87 15.59 -6.87
C GLU A 163 16.52 16.16 -5.49
N ASP A 164 15.28 16.01 -5.03
CA ASP A 164 14.81 16.44 -3.71
C ASP A 164 15.33 15.51 -2.61
N ARG A 165 16.61 15.65 -2.29
CA ARG A 165 17.33 14.81 -1.32
C ARG A 165 16.61 14.69 0.03
N PRO A 166 16.07 15.77 0.64
CA PRO A 166 15.31 15.65 1.88
C PRO A 166 14.07 14.75 1.74
N ALA A 167 13.30 14.87 0.66
CA ALA A 167 12.13 14.01 0.45
C ALA A 167 12.54 12.55 0.22
N VAL A 168 13.64 12.31 -0.51
CA VAL A 168 14.17 10.95 -0.71
C VAL A 168 14.69 10.34 0.61
N ALA A 169 15.31 11.13 1.47
CA ALA A 169 15.72 10.68 2.81
C ALA A 169 14.52 10.31 3.68
N GLN A 170 13.44 11.12 3.64
CA GLN A 170 12.18 10.82 4.33
C GLN A 170 11.52 9.54 3.80
N PHE A 171 11.57 9.30 2.49
CA PHE A 171 11.09 8.05 1.88
C PHE A 171 11.80 6.82 2.47
N HIS A 172 13.13 6.87 2.60
CA HIS A 172 13.90 5.77 3.20
C HIS A 172 13.56 5.57 4.68
N LEU A 173 13.36 6.66 5.44
CA LEU A 173 12.90 6.60 6.83
C LEU A 173 11.51 5.96 6.95
N ALA A 174 10.57 6.34 6.09
CA ALA A 174 9.24 5.76 6.05
C ALA A 174 9.30 4.25 5.73
N PHE A 175 10.14 3.85 4.76
CA PHE A 175 10.32 2.44 4.41
C PHE A 175 10.91 1.64 5.58
N ALA A 176 11.93 2.17 6.25
CA ALA A 176 12.49 1.58 7.46
C ALA A 176 11.44 1.44 8.58
N ARG A 177 10.59 2.45 8.78
CA ARG A 177 9.50 2.41 9.76
C ARG A 177 8.50 1.28 9.46
N PHE A 178 8.12 1.07 8.20
CA PHE A 178 7.19 -0.01 7.83
C PHE A 178 7.80 -1.40 8.01
N LEU A 179 9.09 -1.56 7.72
CA LEU A 179 9.82 -2.81 7.99
C LEU A 179 9.80 -3.15 9.48
N ALA A 180 9.96 -2.15 10.35
CA ALA A 180 9.93 -2.29 11.79
C ALA A 180 8.51 -2.28 12.40
N TYR A 181 7.47 -1.99 11.62
CA TYR A 181 6.10 -1.86 12.13
C TYR A 181 5.56 -3.20 12.61
N GLY A 182 5.08 -3.25 13.86
CA GLY A 182 4.69 -4.51 14.51
C GLY A 182 5.86 -5.46 14.71
N GLN A 183 7.10 -4.94 14.73
CA GLN A 183 8.36 -5.67 14.90
C GLN A 183 9.29 -4.97 15.93
N GLY A 184 8.71 -4.22 16.89
CA GLY A 184 9.43 -3.36 17.84
C GLY A 184 10.28 -4.14 18.87
N ALA A 185 10.75 -3.47 19.94
CA ALA A 185 11.68 -4.07 20.92
C ALA A 185 11.21 -5.42 21.51
N ALA A 186 9.90 -5.66 21.62
CA ALA A 186 9.33 -6.93 22.08
C ALA A 186 9.31 -8.04 21.01
N GLU A 187 9.44 -7.69 19.72
CA GLU A 187 9.30 -8.57 18.56
C GLU A 187 10.47 -8.46 17.57
N ALA A 188 11.62 -7.92 18.00
CA ALA A 188 12.81 -7.73 17.15
C ALA A 188 13.30 -9.03 16.47
N TRP A 189 12.98 -10.19 17.05
CA TRP A 189 13.25 -11.50 16.47
C TRP A 189 12.62 -11.71 15.09
N ARG A 190 11.52 -11.03 14.78
CA ARG A 190 10.82 -11.15 13.49
C ARG A 190 11.55 -10.47 12.34
N LEU A 191 12.47 -9.53 12.61
CA LEU A 191 13.34 -8.93 11.59
C LEU A 191 14.32 -9.94 10.98
N GLN A 192 14.47 -11.13 11.57
CA GLN A 192 15.26 -12.22 11.00
C GLN A 192 14.57 -12.89 9.80
N THR A 193 13.27 -12.70 9.62
CA THR A 193 12.54 -13.23 8.47
C THR A 193 12.63 -12.24 7.31
N LYS A 194 12.68 -12.74 6.07
CA LYS A 194 12.48 -11.93 4.88
C LYS A 194 11.00 -11.98 4.50
N THR A 195 10.30 -10.85 4.64
CA THR A 195 8.92 -10.78 4.15
C THR A 195 8.95 -10.99 2.63
N ASP A 196 8.16 -11.95 2.15
CA ASP A 196 7.94 -12.12 0.71
C ASP A 196 7.01 -11.00 0.22
N LEU A 197 7.54 -10.14 -0.65
CA LEU A 197 6.80 -9.01 -1.22
C LEU A 197 6.14 -9.37 -2.56
N ALA A 198 6.33 -10.59 -3.08
CA ALA A 198 5.63 -11.05 -4.27
C ALA A 198 4.19 -11.51 -3.99
N VAL A 199 3.87 -11.79 -2.73
CA VAL A 199 2.57 -12.30 -2.29
C VAL A 199 1.97 -11.34 -1.28
N LEU A 200 0.72 -10.94 -1.52
CA LEU A 200 -0.07 -10.21 -0.54
C LEU A 200 -0.79 -11.24 0.36
N PRO A 201 -0.52 -11.30 1.68
CA PRO A 201 -1.12 -12.31 2.54
C PRO A 201 -2.63 -12.10 2.68
N ASP A 202 -3.35 -13.17 3.00
CA ASP A 202 -4.77 -13.10 3.33
C ASP A 202 -5.01 -12.34 4.64
N TYR A 203 -6.28 -12.04 4.90
CA TYR A 203 -6.73 -11.44 6.15
C TYR A 203 -6.67 -12.47 7.29
N ASP A 204 -6.24 -12.03 8.47
CA ASP A 204 -6.16 -12.86 9.67
C ASP A 204 -7.55 -12.96 10.33
N GLU A 205 -7.87 -14.13 10.88
CA GLU A 205 -9.11 -14.31 11.64
C GLU A 205 -8.98 -13.76 13.07
N GLY A 206 -9.98 -13.01 13.54
CA GLY A 206 -10.03 -12.52 14.92
C GLY A 206 -9.23 -11.24 15.19
N TYR A 207 -9.06 -10.91 16.48
CA TYR A 207 -8.35 -9.70 16.87
C TYR A 207 -6.85 -9.85 16.69
N PHE A 208 -6.19 -8.77 16.28
CA PHE A 208 -4.74 -8.69 16.38
C PHE A 208 -4.32 -8.71 17.85
N TYR A 209 -3.67 -9.80 18.27
CA TYR A 209 -3.03 -9.88 19.58
C TYR A 209 -1.55 -9.54 19.44
N TYR A 210 -1.11 -8.44 20.06
CA TYR A 210 0.32 -8.23 20.30
C TYR A 210 0.82 -9.38 21.19
N GLY A 211 1.84 -10.11 20.73
CA GLY A 211 2.40 -11.24 21.45
C GLY A 211 2.90 -10.84 22.84
N GLY A 212 2.57 -11.65 23.86
CA GLY A 212 3.00 -11.45 25.24
C GLY A 212 4.52 -11.54 25.44
N GLN A 213 4.95 -11.09 26.63
CA GLN A 213 6.33 -11.00 27.18
C GLN A 213 7.50 -11.01 26.18
N THR A 214 8.23 -9.89 26.14
CA THR A 214 9.50 -9.71 25.42
C THR A 214 10.40 -10.95 25.54
N ARG A 215 10.62 -11.65 24.43
CA ARG A 215 11.47 -12.87 24.38
C ARG A 215 12.98 -12.60 24.42
N GLY A 216 13.38 -11.37 24.74
CA GLY A 216 14.77 -10.92 24.65
C GLY A 216 15.21 -10.66 23.21
N ALA A 217 16.48 -10.27 23.05
CA ALA A 217 17.07 -10.10 21.72
C ALA A 217 17.21 -11.47 21.03
N PRO A 218 17.03 -11.54 19.70
CA PRO A 218 17.23 -12.79 18.97
C PRO A 218 18.66 -13.29 19.12
N VAL A 219 18.80 -14.59 19.33
CA VAL A 219 20.09 -15.30 19.40
C VAL A 219 20.16 -16.41 18.37
N ASP A 220 21.37 -16.76 17.94
CA ASP A 220 21.64 -17.93 17.11
C ASP A 220 21.50 -19.25 17.91
N ALA A 221 21.78 -20.38 17.25
CA ALA A 221 21.69 -21.70 17.89
C ALA A 221 22.69 -21.87 19.06
N GLU A 222 23.76 -21.08 19.07
CA GLU A 222 24.81 -21.05 20.08
C GLU A 222 24.54 -20.02 21.19
N GLY A 223 23.47 -19.24 21.08
CA GLY A 223 23.08 -18.23 22.08
C GLY A 223 23.74 -16.86 21.89
N ASN A 224 24.43 -16.61 20.78
CA ASN A 224 25.02 -15.30 20.50
C ASN A 224 23.96 -14.35 19.90
N PRO A 225 24.02 -13.04 20.21
CA PRO A 225 23.12 -12.06 19.60
C PRO A 225 23.18 -12.06 18.08
N VAL A 226 22.01 -12.06 17.44
CA VAL A 226 21.91 -11.94 15.98
C VAL A 226 22.05 -10.48 15.57
N TYR A 227 23.05 -10.21 14.73
CA TYR A 227 23.27 -8.89 14.14
C TYR A 227 22.85 -8.86 12.67
N HIS A 228 22.14 -7.80 12.28
CA HIS A 228 21.79 -7.55 10.88
C HIS A 228 22.92 -6.79 10.17
N LYS A 229 23.43 -7.39 9.09
CA LYS A 229 24.45 -6.75 8.23
C LYS A 229 23.81 -5.63 7.41
N ILE A 230 24.65 -4.73 6.89
CA ILE A 230 24.22 -3.79 5.85
C ILE A 230 24.47 -4.49 4.51
N PRO A 231 23.43 -4.84 3.74
CA PRO A 231 23.59 -5.48 2.44
C PRO A 231 24.07 -4.45 1.40
N GLU A 232 24.63 -4.93 0.29
CA GLU A 232 25.10 -4.08 -0.82
C GLU A 232 23.95 -3.33 -1.51
N SER A 233 22.82 -4.03 -1.65
CA SER A 233 21.58 -3.56 -2.28
C SER A 233 20.35 -4.04 -1.53
N TRP A 234 19.19 -3.46 -1.85
CA TRP A 234 17.89 -3.91 -1.36
C TRP A 234 17.62 -5.38 -1.71
N GLU A 235 17.98 -5.79 -2.92
CA GLU A 235 17.72 -7.10 -3.50
C GLU A 235 18.55 -8.19 -2.80
N THR A 236 19.79 -7.86 -2.45
CA THR A 236 20.72 -8.79 -1.78
C THR A 236 20.42 -9.02 -0.30
N ALA A 237 19.50 -8.25 0.31
CA ALA A 237 19.14 -8.43 1.70
C ALA A 237 18.54 -9.81 1.95
N ALA A 238 19.08 -10.55 2.92
CA ALA A 238 18.63 -11.88 3.31
C ALA A 238 17.46 -11.83 4.31
N THR A 239 17.27 -10.72 5.01
CA THR A 239 16.24 -10.56 6.05
C THR A 239 15.63 -9.14 6.03
N ASP A 240 14.47 -8.96 6.65
CA ASP A 240 13.88 -7.61 6.81
C ASP A 240 14.74 -6.71 7.71
N GLY A 241 15.51 -7.27 8.63
CA GLY A 241 16.48 -6.53 9.43
C GLY A 241 17.62 -5.96 8.60
N GLU A 242 18.10 -6.71 7.60
CA GLU A 242 19.08 -6.21 6.64
C GLU A 242 18.49 -5.13 5.72
N ARG A 243 17.25 -5.31 5.26
CA ARG A 243 16.48 -4.29 4.52
C ARG A 243 16.32 -3.00 5.35
N TRP A 244 16.01 -3.15 6.63
CA TRP A 244 15.84 -2.04 7.56
C TRP A 244 17.17 -1.28 7.77
N ARG A 245 18.26 -2.02 8.02
CA ARG A 245 19.62 -1.46 8.13
C ARG A 245 20.05 -0.75 6.85
N PHE A 246 19.75 -1.33 5.70
CA PHE A 246 20.01 -0.70 4.40
C PHE A 246 19.31 0.66 4.31
N MET A 247 17.99 0.70 4.53
CA MET A 247 17.20 1.92 4.43
C MET A 247 17.70 3.01 5.37
N LEU A 248 17.99 2.69 6.63
CA LEU A 248 18.52 3.67 7.59
C LEU A 248 19.91 4.18 7.23
N THR A 249 20.78 3.33 6.67
CA THR A 249 22.14 3.74 6.30
C THR A 249 22.15 4.70 5.11
N ARG A 250 21.13 4.64 4.24
CA ARG A 250 20.99 5.55 3.10
C ARG A 250 20.66 6.98 3.52
N VAL A 251 19.93 7.17 4.62
CA VAL A 251 19.44 8.49 5.08
C VAL A 251 20.57 9.53 5.21
N PRO A 252 21.61 9.33 6.04
CA PRO A 252 22.70 10.33 6.16
C PRO A 252 23.58 10.45 4.90
N ALA A 253 23.59 9.45 4.02
CA ALA A 253 24.28 9.56 2.74
C ALA A 253 23.50 10.42 1.74
N ILE A 254 22.17 10.38 1.82
CA ILE A 254 21.25 11.14 0.98
C ILE A 254 21.06 12.55 1.53
N ASP A 255 20.95 12.77 2.82
CA ASP A 255 20.76 14.08 3.43
C ASP A 255 21.69 14.23 4.65
N PRO A 256 22.95 14.67 4.44
CA PRO A 256 24.01 14.70 5.45
C PRO A 256 23.90 15.84 6.47
#